data_AF-A0A6A3VLG5-F1
#
_entry.id   AF-A0A6A3VLG5-F1
#
_cell.length_a   1.000
_cell.length_b   1.000
_cell.length_c   1.000
_cell.angle_alpha   90.00
_cell.angle_beta   90.00
_cell.angle_gamma   90.00
#
_symmetry.space_group_name_H-M   'P 1'
#
loop_
_entity.id
_entity.type
_entity.pdbx_description
1 polymer ?
#
loop_
_entity_poly.entity_id
_entity_poly.type
_entity_poly.pdbx_seq_one_letter_code
_entity_poly.pdbx_strand_id
1 'polypeptide(L)'
;MTGTADARRVKLRGIERMVTMVDGVSMKIVHSMLVTGDAETLLRFLPVAVMRTFNLHPRMRALQVKDEEFTAEIQAPVTIDDIANKNLL
;
A
#
# COMPACT_ATOMS: atom_id res chain seq x y z
N MET A 1 -14.31 -10.90 -20.02
CA MET A 1 -15.06 -9.79 -19.42
C MET A 1 -14.34 -9.38 -18.13
N THR A 2 -13.31 -8.56 -18.27
CA THR A 2 -12.49 -8.07 -17.16
C THR A 2 -13.11 -6.77 -16.67
N GLY A 3 -13.90 -6.84 -15.60
CA GLY A 3 -14.36 -5.64 -14.90
C GLY A 3 -13.13 -4.90 -14.35
N THR A 4 -12.76 -3.80 -14.98
CA THR A 4 -11.92 -2.77 -14.37
C THR A 4 -12.66 -2.29 -13.15
N ALA A 5 -12.29 -2.81 -11.97
CA ALA A 5 -12.69 -2.20 -10.71
C ALA A 5 -12.29 -0.73 -10.82
N ASP A 6 -13.28 0.17 -10.80
CA ASP A 6 -13.06 1.60 -10.99
C ASP A 6 -11.92 2.06 -10.09
N ALA A 7 -10.81 2.42 -10.73
CA ALA A 7 -9.62 2.95 -10.10
C ALA A 7 -10.02 4.22 -9.34
N ARG A 8 -10.32 4.10 -8.04
CA ARG A 8 -10.81 5.24 -7.25
C ARG A 8 -9.66 6.21 -7.03
N ARG A 9 -9.65 7.27 -7.84
CA ARG A 9 -8.70 8.39 -7.70
C ARG A 9 -9.02 9.23 -6.48
N VAL A 10 -7.98 9.62 -5.75
CA VAL A 10 -8.07 10.45 -4.55
C VAL A 10 -7.04 11.58 -4.63
N LYS A 11 -7.43 12.78 -4.16
CA LYS A 11 -6.51 13.91 -4.03
C LYS A 11 -5.67 13.77 -2.76
N LEU A 12 -4.35 13.95 -2.92
CA LEU A 12 -3.37 13.99 -1.85
C LEU A 12 -3.45 15.33 -1.09
N ARG A 13 -3.29 15.30 0.23
CA ARG A 13 -3.39 16.48 1.11
C ARG A 13 -2.30 16.51 2.17
N GLY A 14 -1.92 17.71 2.59
CA GLY A 14 -1.00 17.92 3.73
C GLY A 14 0.33 17.20 3.53
N ILE A 15 0.71 16.39 4.52
CA ILE A 15 1.98 15.64 4.51
C ILE A 15 2.09 14.74 3.27
N GLU A 16 0.99 14.17 2.77
CA GLU A 16 0.97 13.30 1.59
C GLU A 16 1.57 13.98 0.36
N ARG A 17 1.43 15.31 0.22
CA ARG A 17 2.01 16.08 -0.90
C ARG A 17 3.52 16.32 -0.75
N MET A 18 3.99 16.46 0.48
CA MET A 18 5.39 16.77 0.76
C MET A 18 6.31 15.56 0.59
N VAL A 19 5.75 14.37 0.80
CA VAL A 19 6.57 13.18 1.03
C VAL A 19 6.56 12.21 -0.15
N THR A 20 5.58 12.32 -1.05
CA THR A 20 5.61 11.65 -2.35
C THR A 20 6.51 12.44 -3.32
N MET A 21 7.81 12.19 -3.27
CA MET A 21 8.80 12.86 -4.12
C MET A 21 9.24 12.05 -5.34
N VAL A 22 8.77 10.80 -5.46
CA VAL A 22 9.17 9.88 -6.55
C VAL A 22 7.96 9.09 -7.04
N ASP A 23 7.90 8.97 -8.37
CA ASP A 23 6.89 8.22 -9.11
C ASP A 23 6.74 6.77 -8.67
N GLY A 24 5.50 6.26 -8.64
CA GLY A 24 5.22 4.83 -8.43
C GLY A 24 5.44 4.32 -7.01
N VAL A 25 5.76 5.20 -6.07
CA VAL A 25 5.94 4.84 -4.65
C VAL A 25 4.58 4.81 -3.94
N SER A 26 4.40 3.82 -3.07
CA SER A 26 3.23 3.74 -2.18
C SER A 26 3.14 4.97 -1.28
N MET A 27 1.94 5.56 -1.22
CA MET A 27 1.64 6.75 -0.41
C MET A 27 1.93 6.55 1.08
N LYS A 28 1.92 5.29 1.55
CA LYS A 28 2.35 5.00 2.92
C LYS A 28 3.86 4.85 2.98
N ILE A 29 4.51 5.99 3.10
CA ILE A 29 5.92 6.09 3.47
C ILE A 29 6.17 5.30 4.73
N VAL A 30 7.34 4.67 4.73
CA VAL A 30 8.03 3.94 5.80
C VAL A 30 7.90 4.69 7.14
N HIS A 31 6.72 4.61 7.75
CA HIS A 31 6.60 4.84 9.17
C HIS A 31 7.20 3.58 9.76
N SER A 32 8.41 3.71 10.29
CA SER A 32 8.98 2.69 11.16
C SER A 32 7.96 2.44 12.27
N MET A 33 7.25 1.32 12.17
CA MET A 33 6.35 0.87 13.22
C MET A 33 7.15 -0.03 14.13
N LEU A 34 7.38 0.40 15.36
CA LEU A 34 7.88 -0.49 16.40
C LEU A 34 6.71 -1.34 16.89
N VAL A 35 6.78 -2.64 16.62
CA VAL A 35 5.79 -3.60 17.10
C VAL A 35 6.38 -4.32 18.31
N THR A 36 5.67 -4.30 19.43
CA THR A 36 6.03 -5.06 20.63
C THR A 36 5.14 -6.31 20.72
N GLY A 37 5.74 -7.46 21.03
CA GLY A 37 5.01 -8.74 21.13
C GLY A 37 5.87 -9.94 20.73
N ASP A 38 5.21 -11.08 20.52
CA ASP A 38 5.84 -12.32 20.05
C ASP A 38 6.31 -12.17 18.59
N ALA A 39 7.59 -11.87 18.43
CA ALA A 39 8.23 -11.70 17.14
C ALA A 39 8.31 -13.01 16.34
N GLU A 40 8.41 -14.17 16.98
CA GLU A 40 8.49 -15.46 16.28
C GLU A 40 7.16 -15.78 15.58
N THR A 41 6.04 -15.56 16.28
CA THR A 41 4.70 -15.68 15.67
C THR A 41 4.52 -14.66 14.55
N LEU A 42 4.95 -13.41 14.73
CA LEU A 42 4.88 -12.42 13.66
C LEU A 42 5.67 -12.86 12.42
N LEU A 43 6.90 -13.34 12.59
CA LEU A 43 7.73 -13.83 11.48
C LEU A 43 7.08 -15.01 10.76
N ARG A 44 6.49 -15.97 11.50
CA ARG A 44 5.79 -17.12 10.92
C ARG A 44 4.58 -16.72 10.07
N PHE A 45 3.87 -15.66 10.46
CA PHE A 45 2.67 -15.18 9.77
C PHE A 45 2.89 -13.87 9.01
N LEU A 46 4.15 -13.49 8.77
CA LEU A 46 4.51 -12.20 8.19
C LEU A 46 3.82 -11.94 6.84
N PRO A 47 3.75 -12.90 5.90
CA PRO A 47 3.02 -12.70 4.65
C PRO A 47 1.55 -12.34 4.84
N VAL A 48 0.87 -13.01 5.78
CA VAL A 48 -0.54 -12.76 6.10
C VAL A 48 -0.70 -11.42 6.81
N ALA A 49 0.22 -11.07 7.70
CA ALA A 49 0.24 -9.80 8.40
C ALA A 49 0.38 -8.64 7.40
N VAL A 50 1.33 -8.71 6.47
CA VAL A 50 1.52 -7.69 5.41
C VAL A 50 0.26 -7.55 4.56
N MET A 51 -0.27 -8.67 4.05
CA MET A 51 -1.50 -8.67 3.25
C MET A 51 -2.65 -7.96 3.99
N ARG A 52 -2.90 -8.32 5.25
CA ARG A 52 -3.97 -7.73 6.07
C ARG A 52 -3.71 -6.24 6.36
N THR A 53 -2.49 -5.86 6.69
CA THR A 53 -2.12 -4.47 6.98
C THR A 53 -2.39 -3.56 5.78
N PHE A 54 -1.97 -3.96 4.58
CA PHE A 54 -2.24 -3.17 3.37
C PHE A 54 -3.72 -3.19 2.97
N ASN A 55 -4.46 -4.24 3.31
CA ASN A 55 -5.90 -4.30 3.04
C ASN A 55 -6.77 -3.61 4.09
N LEU A 56 -6.22 -3.19 5.22
CA LEU A 56 -6.96 -2.57 6.31
C LEU A 56 -7.70 -1.28 5.88
N HIS A 57 -7.08 -0.48 5.00
CA HIS A 57 -7.68 0.76 4.52
C HIS A 57 -7.25 1.06 3.08
N PRO A 58 -8.15 1.53 2.18
CA PRO A 58 -7.83 1.78 0.78
C PRO A 58 -6.61 2.69 0.53
N ARG A 59 -6.41 3.69 1.42
CA ARG A 59 -5.25 4.60 1.34
C ARG A 59 -3.90 3.91 1.56
N MET A 60 -3.86 2.73 2.19
CA MET A 60 -2.63 1.93 2.33
C MET A 60 -2.08 1.44 0.98
N ARG A 61 -2.96 1.36 -0.03
CA ARG A 61 -2.68 0.84 -1.37
C ARG A 61 -2.85 1.94 -2.42
N ALA A 62 -2.68 3.19 -2.03
CA ALA A 62 -2.72 4.32 -2.95
C ALA A 62 -1.34 4.52 -3.58
N LEU A 63 -1.29 4.57 -4.91
CA LEU A 63 -0.08 4.88 -5.70
C LEU A 63 -0.25 6.25 -6.36
N GLN A 64 0.77 7.11 -6.30
CA GLN A 64 0.70 8.41 -6.96
C GLN A 64 0.61 8.26 -8.49
N VAL A 65 -0.30 9.03 -9.11
CA VAL A 65 -0.46 9.13 -10.57
C VAL A 65 0.47 10.23 -11.08
N LYS A 66 1.23 9.94 -12.14
CA LYS A 66 2.26 10.83 -12.69
C LYS A 66 1.70 12.08 -13.36
N ASP A 67 0.56 11.92 -14.05
CA ASP A 67 0.04 12.96 -14.96
C ASP A 67 -0.96 13.91 -14.30
N GLU A 68 -1.27 13.71 -13.01
CA GLU A 68 -2.20 14.54 -12.27
C GLU A 68 -1.61 15.00 -10.94
N GLU A 69 -1.43 16.32 -10.82
CA GLU A 69 -0.88 16.95 -9.63
C GLU A 69 -1.63 16.49 -8.36
N PHE A 70 -0.86 15.99 -7.40
CA PHE A 70 -1.34 15.53 -6.10
C PHE A 70 -2.51 14.55 -6.19
N THR A 71 -2.45 13.59 -7.11
CA THR A 71 -3.49 12.56 -7.27
C THR A 71 -2.89 11.17 -7.09
N ALA A 72 -3.62 10.29 -6.43
CA ALA A 72 -3.25 8.90 -6.28
C ALA A 72 -4.41 7.97 -6.64
N GLU A 73 -4.05 6.77 -7.09
CA GLU A 73 -4.95 5.70 -7.47
C GLU A 73 -4.93 4.60 -6.42
N ILE A 74 -6.11 4.28 -5.89
CA ILE A 74 -6.30 3.14 -5.01
C ILE A 74 -6.22 1.86 -5.84
N GLN A 75 -5.23 1.03 -5.56
CA GLN A 75 -5.02 -0.26 -6.22
C GLN A 75 -6.06 -1.30 -5.78
N ALA A 76 -6.01 -2.50 -6.35
CA ALA A 76 -6.79 -3.65 -5.90
C ALA A 76 -6.26 -4.21 -4.56
N PRO A 77 -7.09 -4.90 -3.75
CA PRO A 77 -6.63 -5.56 -2.53
C PRO A 77 -5.46 -6.51 -2.81
N VAL A 78 -4.47 -6.51 -1.93
CA VAL A 78 -3.29 -7.39 -2.04
C VAL A 78 -3.70 -8.80 -1.65
N THR A 79 -3.32 -9.79 -2.44
CA THR A 79 -3.53 -11.21 -2.14
C THR A 79 -2.27 -11.84 -1.54
N ILE A 80 -2.39 -13.05 -1.00
CA ILE A 80 -1.20 -13.78 -0.52
C ILE A 80 -0.26 -14.14 -1.68
N ASP A 81 -0.82 -14.41 -2.86
CA ASP A 81 -0.07 -14.69 -4.08
C ASP A 81 0.71 -13.46 -4.54
N ASP A 82 0.14 -12.26 -4.39
CA ASP A 82 0.86 -11.02 -4.66
C ASP A 82 2.10 -10.87 -3.79
N ILE A 83 2.04 -11.25 -2.50
CA ILE A 83 3.20 -11.18 -1.59
C ILE A 83 4.34 -12.07 -2.10
N ALA A 84 4.03 -13.30 -2.49
CA ALA A 84 5.01 -14.26 -2.98
C ALA A 84 5.58 -13.86 -4.34
N ASN A 85 4.72 -13.49 -5.30
CA ASN A 85 5.13 -13.27 -6.69
C ASN A 85 5.78 -11.91 -6.93
N LYS A 86 5.50 -10.90 -6.09
CA LYS A 86 6.06 -9.56 -6.22
C LYS A 86 7.24 -9.30 -5.28
N ASN A 87 7.73 -10.34 -4.60
CA ASN A 87 8.87 -10.29 -3.68
C ASN A 87 8.74 -9.14 -2.66
N LEU A 88 7.58 -9.08 -1.99
CA LEU A 88 7.22 -7.99 -1.06
C LEU A 88 7.73 -8.22 0.37
N LEU A 89 8.55 -9.25 0.57
CA LEU A 89 9.22 -9.63 1.81
C LEU A 89 10.65 -10.07 1.54
#